data_AF-A0A4Y8LYB2-F1
#
_entry.id   AF-A0A4Y8LYB2-F1
#
_cell.length_a   1.000
_cell.length_b   1.000
_cell.length_c   1.000
_cell.angle_alpha   90.00
_cell.angle_beta   90.00
_cell.angle_gamma   90.00
#
_symmetry.space_group_name_H-M   'P 1'
#
loop_
_entity.id
_entity.type
_entity.pdbx_description
1 polymer ?
#
loop_
_entity_poly.entity_id
_entity_poly.type
_entity_poly.pdbx_seq_one_letter_code
_entity_poly.pdbx_strand_id
1 'polypeptide(L)'
;MIDIYTKEFKSANDELMDLVKAGKISNSDYYQFAIHQLELLKKACPDHLQFSSWQAEYYHLDGNLRRAGEQYRAVLDKDPIIPLTDNDIRLIHKFCPVLRMNPQECFPLKDFVAIHHPSLPLIGYHLFWEDDYDFPDDYEPCDHEEVWIEYDSEQESVTRVMSFFHSRVIQSEVAVEEARSNDQRAVISVEWGKHGSLLTGWEDMSETLTGVSLMEWMKLTYDHVSTGGRLPTHPLKRFWPQRFEGTFEEYIDFSVTVDPLQWLQKKPLMFKSRWANAVLHSYCLLYNFHPKMEWPERF
;
A
#
# COMPACT_ATOMS: atom_id res chain seq x y z
N MET A 1 -6.37 -41.25 -12.63
CA MET A 1 -6.20 -41.52 -11.17
C MET A 1 -5.74 -40.25 -10.46
N ILE A 2 -4.67 -39.60 -10.95
CA ILE A 2 -4.24 -38.30 -10.42
C ILE A 2 -5.33 -37.22 -10.50
N ASP A 3 -6.17 -37.23 -11.55
CA ASP A 3 -7.25 -36.24 -11.73
C ASP A 3 -8.32 -36.25 -10.63
N ILE A 4 -8.55 -37.41 -10.00
CA ILE A 4 -9.49 -37.51 -8.88
C ILE A 4 -8.88 -36.83 -7.65
N TYR A 5 -7.62 -37.14 -7.35
CA TYR A 5 -6.89 -36.53 -6.24
C TYR A 5 -6.65 -35.03 -6.44
N THR A 6 -6.43 -34.55 -7.67
CA THR A 6 -6.30 -33.10 -7.92
C THR A 6 -7.63 -32.37 -7.73
N LYS A 7 -8.75 -32.99 -8.09
CA LYS A 7 -10.09 -32.44 -7.80
C LYS A 7 -10.37 -32.38 -6.29
N GLU A 8 -10.07 -33.45 -5.57
CA GLU A 8 -10.21 -33.48 -4.10
C GLU A 8 -9.32 -32.43 -3.43
N PHE A 9 -8.06 -32.33 -3.85
CA PHE A 9 -7.13 -31.32 -3.33
C PHE A 9 -7.60 -29.89 -3.62
N LYS A 10 -8.13 -29.63 -4.83
CA LYS A 10 -8.72 -28.33 -5.15
C LYS A 10 -9.87 -27.98 -4.21
N SER A 11 -10.80 -28.93 -3.98
CA SER A 11 -11.92 -28.71 -3.06
C SER A 11 -11.45 -28.47 -1.61
N ALA A 12 -10.43 -29.20 -1.15
CA ALA A 12 -9.85 -29.01 0.17
C ALA A 12 -9.15 -27.64 0.30
N ASN A 13 -8.51 -27.17 -0.78
CA ASN A 13 -7.89 -25.86 -0.82
C ASN A 13 -8.95 -24.73 -0.80
N ASP A 14 -10.08 -24.90 -1.49
CA ASP A 14 -11.19 -23.95 -1.43
C ASP A 14 -11.74 -23.85 0.02
N GLU A 15 -11.94 -24.98 0.70
CA GLU A 15 -12.33 -25.01 2.12
C GLU A 15 -11.27 -24.37 3.03
N LEU A 16 -9.98 -24.62 2.78
CA LEU A 16 -8.88 -23.96 3.48
C LEU A 16 -8.97 -22.44 3.35
N MET A 17 -9.24 -21.91 2.16
CA MET A 17 -9.36 -20.46 1.93
C MET A 17 -10.56 -19.86 2.68
N ASP A 18 -11.68 -20.57 2.75
CA ASP A 18 -12.84 -20.14 3.52
C ASP A 18 -12.55 -20.11 5.03
N LEU A 19 -11.78 -21.08 5.53
CA LEU A 19 -11.32 -21.11 6.92
C LEU A 19 -10.32 -19.98 7.24
N VAL A 20 -9.42 -19.64 6.31
CA VAL A 20 -8.52 -18.48 6.42
C VAL A 20 -9.34 -17.18 6.48
N LYS A 21 -10.27 -16.97 5.55
CA LYS A 21 -11.16 -15.80 5.55
C LYS A 21 -12.01 -15.68 6.82
N ALA A 22 -12.43 -16.82 7.38
CA ALA A 22 -13.17 -16.86 8.63
C ALA A 22 -12.28 -16.68 9.89
N GLY A 23 -10.97 -16.46 9.73
CA GLY A 23 -10.03 -16.28 10.84
C GLY A 23 -9.81 -17.56 11.67
N LYS A 24 -10.18 -18.73 11.15
CA LYS A 24 -10.00 -20.03 11.83
C LYS A 24 -8.61 -20.61 11.65
N ILE A 25 -7.85 -20.08 10.70
CA ILE A 25 -6.45 -20.40 10.43
C ILE A 25 -5.66 -19.11 10.62
N SER A 26 -4.54 -19.21 11.33
CA SER A 26 -3.70 -18.04 11.56
C SER A 26 -3.05 -17.56 10.26
N ASN A 27 -2.77 -16.27 10.17
CA ASN A 27 -2.05 -15.71 9.03
C ASN A 27 -0.69 -16.39 8.83
N SER A 28 0.06 -16.67 9.90
CA SER A 28 1.35 -17.35 9.82
C SER A 28 1.23 -18.76 9.24
N ASP A 29 0.24 -19.57 9.67
CA ASP A 29 0.01 -20.90 9.10
C ASP A 29 -0.32 -20.82 7.60
N TYR A 30 -1.15 -19.85 7.21
CA TYR A 30 -1.48 -19.62 5.82
C TYR A 30 -0.26 -19.19 5.00
N TYR A 31 0.57 -18.28 5.51
CA TYR A 31 1.79 -17.83 4.84
C TYR A 31 2.76 -18.99 4.64
N GLN A 32 2.96 -19.85 5.66
CA GLN A 32 3.79 -21.05 5.51
C GLN A 32 3.25 -21.99 4.42
N PHE A 33 1.93 -22.22 4.39
CA PHE A 33 1.31 -23.02 3.33
C PHE A 33 1.57 -22.42 1.94
N ALA A 34 1.31 -21.12 1.76
CA ALA A 34 1.51 -20.41 0.50
C ALA A 34 2.96 -20.45 0.03
N ILE A 35 3.93 -20.25 0.94
CA ILE A 35 5.37 -20.32 0.66
C ILE A 35 5.76 -21.67 0.05
N HIS A 36 5.27 -22.78 0.62
CA HIS A 36 5.59 -24.13 0.13
C HIS A 36 4.91 -24.43 -1.21
N GLN A 37 3.68 -23.97 -1.40
CA GLN A 37 2.99 -24.08 -2.69
C GLN A 37 3.75 -23.32 -3.79
N LEU A 38 4.18 -22.08 -3.51
CA LEU A 38 4.95 -21.26 -4.43
C LEU A 38 6.33 -21.85 -4.73
N GLU A 39 6.96 -22.52 -3.77
CA GLU A 39 8.21 -23.23 -3.99
C GLU A 39 8.08 -24.35 -5.05
N LEU A 40 6.97 -25.09 -5.02
CA LEU A 40 6.69 -26.11 -6.03
C LEU A 40 6.41 -25.48 -7.40
N LEU A 41 5.64 -24.39 -7.43
CA LEU A 41 5.33 -23.66 -8.66
C LEU A 41 6.58 -23.07 -9.32
N LYS A 42 7.49 -22.48 -8.54
CA LYS A 42 8.78 -21.98 -9.04
C LYS A 42 9.65 -23.09 -9.64
N LYS A 43 9.67 -24.29 -9.02
CA LYS A 43 10.42 -25.44 -9.56
C LYS A 43 9.84 -25.92 -10.89
N ALA A 44 8.51 -25.93 -11.01
CA ALA A 44 7.83 -26.35 -12.23
C ALA A 44 7.89 -25.28 -13.35
N CYS A 45 7.84 -24.00 -12.97
CA CYS A 45 7.74 -22.85 -13.87
C CYS A 45 8.80 -21.78 -13.49
N PRO A 46 10.10 -22.05 -13.69
CA PRO A 46 11.19 -21.19 -13.20
C PRO A 46 11.28 -19.80 -13.86
N ASP A 47 10.65 -19.64 -15.03
CA ASP A 47 10.60 -18.39 -15.78
C ASP A 47 9.41 -17.50 -15.37
N HIS A 48 8.49 -18.02 -14.56
CA HIS A 48 7.33 -17.27 -14.07
C HIS A 48 7.69 -16.48 -12.81
N LEU A 49 8.37 -15.34 -12.98
CA LEU A 49 8.96 -14.55 -11.89
C LEU A 49 7.97 -14.14 -10.80
N GLN A 50 6.68 -13.99 -11.12
CA GLN A 50 5.63 -13.65 -10.16
C GLN A 50 5.60 -14.62 -8.97
N PHE A 51 5.86 -15.92 -9.17
CA PHE A 51 5.88 -16.86 -8.05
C PHE A 51 7.04 -16.59 -7.09
N SER A 52 8.16 -16.07 -7.58
CA SER A 52 9.27 -15.64 -6.73
C SER A 52 8.94 -14.34 -6.00
N SER A 53 8.29 -13.39 -6.67
CA SER A 53 7.83 -12.14 -6.04
C SER A 53 6.81 -12.42 -4.93
N TRP A 54 5.77 -13.21 -5.20
CA TRP A 54 4.77 -13.57 -4.19
C TRP A 54 5.38 -14.36 -3.03
N GLN A 55 6.32 -15.25 -3.30
CA GLN A 55 6.99 -15.98 -2.22
C GLN A 55 7.81 -15.03 -1.33
N ALA A 56 8.43 -14.00 -1.93
CA ALA A 56 9.12 -12.95 -1.18
C ALA A 56 8.16 -12.19 -0.25
N GLU A 57 7.00 -11.79 -0.77
CA GLU A 57 5.94 -11.12 0.01
C GLU A 57 5.47 -11.97 1.18
N TYR A 58 5.20 -13.27 0.97
CA TYR A 58 4.81 -14.15 2.08
C TYR A 58 5.92 -14.37 3.11
N TYR A 59 7.19 -14.47 2.68
CA TYR A 59 8.29 -14.49 3.66
C TYR A 59 8.38 -13.19 4.44
N HIS A 60 8.11 -12.07 3.79
CA HIS A 60 8.16 -10.74 4.39
C HIS A 60 7.03 -10.57 5.41
N LEU A 61 5.79 -10.91 5.05
CA LEU A 61 4.63 -10.96 5.94
C LEU A 61 4.81 -11.91 7.14
N ASP A 62 5.59 -12.97 6.98
CA ASP A 62 5.96 -13.91 8.04
C ASP A 62 7.17 -13.43 8.88
N GLY A 63 7.70 -12.24 8.62
CA GLY A 63 8.86 -11.68 9.33
C GLY A 63 10.21 -12.31 8.95
N ASN A 64 10.25 -13.17 7.92
CA ASN A 64 11.46 -13.83 7.43
C ASN A 64 12.20 -12.95 6.40
N LEU A 65 12.61 -11.76 6.84
CA LEU A 65 13.15 -10.69 5.98
C LEU A 65 14.37 -11.12 5.17
N ARG A 66 15.23 -12.00 5.72
CA ARG A 66 16.38 -12.52 4.98
C ARG A 66 15.94 -13.33 3.75
N ARG A 67 14.99 -14.26 3.93
CA ARG A 67 14.49 -15.09 2.83
C ARG A 67 13.65 -14.26 1.86
N ALA A 68 12.88 -13.29 2.35
CA ALA A 68 12.21 -12.31 1.50
C ALA A 68 13.21 -11.58 0.60
N GLY A 69 14.26 -10.99 1.18
CA GLY A 69 15.32 -10.30 0.43
C GLY A 69 16.11 -11.19 -0.54
N GLU A 70 16.27 -12.48 -0.26
CA GLU A 70 16.82 -13.45 -1.23
C GLU A 70 15.91 -13.62 -2.44
N GLN A 71 14.60 -13.76 -2.23
CA GLN A 71 13.63 -13.90 -3.32
C GLN A 71 13.46 -12.61 -4.11
N TYR A 72 13.37 -11.45 -3.46
CA TYR A 72 13.31 -10.15 -4.13
C TYR A 72 14.52 -9.89 -5.01
N ARG A 73 15.74 -10.18 -4.51
CA ARG A 73 16.96 -10.07 -5.33
C ARG A 73 16.93 -11.03 -6.52
N ALA A 74 16.50 -12.28 -6.32
CA ALA A 74 16.39 -13.23 -7.41
C ALA A 74 15.41 -12.79 -8.51
N VAL A 75 14.34 -12.06 -8.15
CA VAL A 75 13.44 -11.41 -9.12
C VAL A 75 14.18 -10.32 -9.89
N LEU A 76 14.83 -9.39 -9.18
CA LEU A 76 15.52 -8.24 -9.80
C LEU A 76 16.78 -8.63 -10.59
N ASP A 77 17.43 -9.76 -10.27
CA ASP A 77 18.53 -10.29 -11.08
C ASP A 77 18.05 -10.76 -12.47
N LYS A 78 16.79 -11.21 -12.57
CA LYS A 78 16.19 -11.70 -13.82
C LYS A 78 15.41 -10.62 -14.59
N ASP A 79 14.78 -9.69 -13.88
CA ASP A 79 14.04 -8.55 -14.45
C ASP A 79 14.44 -7.28 -13.70
N PRO A 80 15.60 -6.68 -14.05
CA PRO A 80 16.20 -5.59 -13.29
C PRO A 80 15.44 -4.27 -13.45
N ILE A 81 15.72 -3.35 -12.53
CA ILE A 81 15.23 -1.98 -12.60
C ILE A 81 15.66 -1.33 -13.92
N ILE A 82 14.72 -0.67 -14.59
CA ILE A 82 14.99 0.08 -15.82
C ILE A 82 15.50 1.47 -15.43
N PRO A 83 16.63 1.93 -16.00
CA PRO A 83 17.08 3.32 -15.79
C PRO A 83 16.00 4.32 -16.21
N LEU A 84 15.74 5.30 -15.35
CA LEU A 84 14.81 6.38 -15.67
C LEU A 84 15.38 7.29 -16.77
N THR A 85 14.54 7.63 -17.73
CA THR A 85 14.80 8.73 -18.67
C THR A 85 14.38 10.07 -18.06
N ASP A 86 14.88 11.18 -18.61
CA ASP A 86 14.42 12.53 -18.22
C ASP A 86 12.90 12.67 -18.36
N ASN A 87 12.32 11.99 -19.35
CA ASN A 87 10.87 11.97 -19.53
C ASN A 87 10.15 11.23 -18.41
N ASP A 88 10.65 10.07 -17.97
CA ASP A 88 10.06 9.33 -16.86
C ASP A 88 10.08 10.17 -15.58
N ILE A 89 11.21 10.83 -15.28
CA ILE A 89 11.36 11.73 -14.12
C ILE A 89 10.36 12.88 -14.20
N ARG A 90 10.23 13.50 -15.38
CA ARG A 90 9.26 14.60 -15.60
C ARG A 90 7.83 14.14 -15.37
N LEU A 91 7.45 12.95 -15.83
CA LEU A 91 6.11 12.39 -15.64
C LEU A 91 5.85 12.06 -14.16
N ILE A 92 6.82 11.45 -13.47
CA ILE A 92 6.75 11.22 -12.02
C ILE A 92 6.53 12.55 -11.27
N HIS A 93 7.25 13.60 -11.62
CA HIS A 93 7.04 14.91 -10.98
C HIS A 93 5.69 15.52 -11.33
N LYS A 94 5.27 15.44 -12.61
CA LYS A 94 4.01 16.01 -13.10
C LYS A 94 2.79 15.39 -12.42
N PHE A 95 2.79 14.07 -12.24
CA PHE A 95 1.67 13.34 -11.64
C PHE A 95 1.86 13.08 -10.15
N CYS A 96 2.85 13.69 -9.50
CA CYS A 96 3.10 13.51 -8.08
C CYS A 96 1.93 14.10 -7.28
N PRO A 97 1.24 13.31 -6.43
CA PRO A 97 0.09 13.79 -5.68
C PRO A 97 0.48 14.89 -4.68
N VAL A 98 -0.52 15.64 -4.25
CA VAL A 98 -0.42 16.57 -3.11
C VAL A 98 -1.13 15.93 -1.92
N LEU A 99 -0.51 15.96 -0.75
CA LEU A 99 -1.09 15.40 0.47
C LEU A 99 -1.80 16.49 1.27
N ARG A 100 -2.96 16.14 1.81
CA ARG A 100 -3.78 16.95 2.72
C ARG A 100 -3.88 16.19 4.03
N MET A 101 -3.30 16.74 5.09
CA MET A 101 -3.11 16.06 6.36
C MET A 101 -3.94 16.72 7.45
N ASN A 102 -4.26 15.94 8.48
CA ASN A 102 -4.81 16.47 9.71
C ASN A 102 -3.78 17.38 10.42
N PRO A 103 -4.16 18.58 10.90
CA PRO A 103 -3.27 19.46 11.66
C PRO A 103 -2.63 18.84 12.90
N GLN A 104 -3.26 17.81 13.46
CA GLN A 104 -2.81 17.08 14.65
C GLN A 104 -2.07 15.78 14.32
N GLU A 105 -1.75 15.50 13.03
CA GLU A 105 -1.01 14.29 12.67
C GLU A 105 0.23 14.12 13.54
N CYS A 106 0.36 12.93 14.13
CA CYS A 106 1.37 12.59 15.11
C CYS A 106 2.53 11.79 14.52
N PHE A 107 2.34 11.15 13.36
CA PHE A 107 3.38 10.39 12.67
C PHE A 107 3.82 11.11 11.40
N PRO A 108 5.07 11.61 11.33
CA PRO A 108 5.57 12.29 10.15
C PRO A 108 5.80 11.31 8.98
N LEU A 109 5.68 11.83 7.75
CA LEU A 109 6.10 11.12 6.53
C LEU A 109 7.64 11.00 6.51
N LYS A 110 8.16 9.77 6.65
CA LYS A 110 9.60 9.46 6.67
C LYS A 110 10.20 9.43 5.29
N ASP A 111 9.57 8.68 4.40
CA ASP A 111 10.02 8.49 3.02
C ASP A 111 8.84 8.51 2.05
N PHE A 112 9.13 8.93 0.83
CA PHE A 112 8.18 8.97 -0.27
C PHE A 112 8.89 8.45 -1.52
N VAL A 113 8.30 7.45 -2.16
CA VAL A 113 8.94 6.71 -3.26
C VAL A 113 7.99 6.68 -4.45
N ALA A 114 8.52 6.96 -5.64
CA ALA A 114 7.77 6.80 -6.88
C ALA A 114 8.31 5.63 -7.69
N ILE A 115 7.43 4.74 -8.13
CA ILE A 115 7.74 3.60 -8.99
C ILE A 115 6.86 3.68 -10.24
N HIS A 116 7.50 3.97 -11.37
CA HIS A 116 6.84 4.00 -12.67
C HIS A 116 6.72 2.57 -13.23
N HIS A 117 5.52 2.17 -13.64
CA HIS A 117 5.32 0.87 -14.26
C HIS A 117 6.03 0.82 -15.63
N PRO A 118 6.74 -0.26 -16.00
CA PRO A 118 7.59 -0.26 -17.19
C PRO A 118 6.81 -0.25 -18.52
N SER A 119 5.58 -0.77 -18.52
CA SER A 119 4.77 -0.97 -19.74
C SER A 119 3.36 -0.40 -19.68
N LEU A 120 2.98 0.25 -18.58
CA LEU A 120 1.65 0.85 -18.38
C LEU A 120 1.86 2.33 -18.02
N PRO A 121 0.98 3.23 -18.44
CA PRO A 121 1.06 4.64 -18.05
C PRO A 121 0.50 4.80 -16.62
N LEU A 122 1.22 4.20 -15.67
CA LEU A 122 0.83 4.04 -14.28
C LEU A 122 2.04 4.30 -13.39
N ILE A 123 1.86 5.11 -12.35
CA ILE A 123 2.89 5.41 -11.36
C ILE A 123 2.33 5.08 -9.98
N GLY A 124 3.03 4.23 -9.24
CA GLY A 124 2.79 3.99 -7.81
C GLY A 124 3.60 4.96 -6.97
N TYR A 125 2.93 5.64 -6.05
CA TYR A 125 3.53 6.48 -5.03
C TYR A 125 3.36 5.77 -3.69
N HIS A 126 4.47 5.45 -3.04
CA HIS A 126 4.52 4.74 -1.78
C HIS A 126 4.90 5.72 -0.67
N LEU A 127 4.04 5.82 0.33
CA LEU A 127 4.14 6.72 1.47
C LEU A 127 4.56 5.90 2.68
N PHE A 128 5.63 6.30 3.37
CA PHE A 128 6.10 5.62 4.58
C PHE A 128 5.98 6.55 5.78
N TRP A 129 4.96 6.33 6.61
CA TRP A 129 4.69 7.09 7.83
C TRP A 129 5.47 6.52 9.00
N GLU A 130 5.66 7.31 10.06
CA GLU A 130 6.50 6.87 11.17
C GLU A 130 5.99 5.59 11.86
N ASP A 131 4.68 5.43 12.00
CA ASP A 131 4.04 4.29 12.64
C ASP A 131 2.56 4.21 12.25
N ASP A 132 1.80 3.24 12.79
CA ASP A 132 0.33 3.21 12.76
C ASP A 132 -0.20 3.25 14.20
N TYR A 133 -1.11 4.19 14.47
CA TYR A 133 -1.69 4.42 15.79
C TYR A 133 -2.35 3.18 16.38
N ASP A 134 -2.92 2.31 15.54
CA ASP A 134 -3.53 1.06 15.99
C ASP A 134 -2.54 -0.10 16.08
N PHE A 135 -1.30 0.01 15.60
CA PHE A 135 -0.37 -1.12 15.56
C PHE A 135 0.96 -0.95 16.30
N PRO A 136 0.93 -0.67 17.62
CA PRO A 136 2.16 -0.57 18.42
C PRO A 136 2.89 -1.91 18.66
N ASP A 137 2.40 -3.03 18.11
CA ASP A 137 2.87 -4.39 18.40
C ASP A 137 3.01 -5.29 17.15
N ASP A 138 2.96 -4.73 15.94
CA ASP A 138 3.16 -5.48 14.69
C ASP A 138 4.64 -5.65 14.31
N TYR A 139 5.55 -4.97 15.02
CA TYR A 139 7.00 -4.95 14.79
C TYR A 139 7.40 -4.32 13.44
N GLU A 140 6.51 -3.53 12.84
CA GLU A 140 6.78 -2.79 11.62
C GLU A 140 7.21 -1.36 12.00
N PRO A 141 8.36 -0.88 11.51
CA PRO A 141 8.92 0.41 11.93
C PRO A 141 8.34 1.59 11.13
N CYS A 142 7.27 1.35 10.38
CA CYS A 142 6.54 2.34 9.60
C CYS A 142 5.21 1.74 9.13
N ASP A 143 4.23 2.61 8.96
CA ASP A 143 3.06 2.33 8.15
C ASP A 143 3.37 2.66 6.66
N HIS A 144 2.94 1.79 5.75
CA HIS A 144 3.21 1.88 4.32
C HIS A 144 1.91 2.06 3.57
N GLU A 145 1.67 3.22 2.95
CA GLU A 145 0.47 3.53 2.17
C GLU A 145 0.76 3.70 0.68
N GLU A 146 -0.24 3.47 -0.17
CA GLU A 146 -0.06 3.43 -1.63
C GLU A 146 -1.10 4.29 -2.35
N VAL A 147 -0.63 5.06 -3.32
CA VAL A 147 -1.44 5.84 -4.26
C VAL A 147 -0.99 5.51 -5.67
N TRP A 148 -1.92 5.21 -6.57
CA TRP A 148 -1.60 4.97 -7.98
C TRP A 148 -2.28 6.00 -8.88
N ILE A 149 -1.49 6.57 -9.79
CA ILE A 149 -1.97 7.53 -10.79
C ILE A 149 -1.78 6.91 -12.17
N GLU A 150 -2.90 6.67 -12.85
CA GLU A 150 -2.93 6.32 -14.27
C GLU A 150 -3.13 7.59 -15.10
N TYR A 151 -2.48 7.62 -16.27
CA TYR A 151 -2.56 8.75 -17.17
C TYR A 151 -2.64 8.31 -18.64
N ASP A 152 -3.09 9.21 -19.50
CA ASP A 152 -2.99 9.06 -20.94
C ASP A 152 -1.60 9.54 -21.39
N SER A 153 -0.81 8.68 -22.05
CA SER A 153 0.56 9.03 -22.43
C SER A 153 0.69 10.03 -23.58
N GLU A 154 -0.36 10.20 -24.40
CA GLU A 154 -0.36 11.13 -25.52
C GLU A 154 -0.78 12.54 -25.09
N GLN A 155 -1.86 12.63 -24.31
CA GLN A 155 -2.39 13.88 -23.76
C GLN A 155 -1.70 14.29 -22.47
N GLU A 156 -0.96 13.36 -21.85
CA GLU A 156 -0.37 13.51 -20.52
C GLU A 156 -1.35 14.06 -19.49
N SER A 157 -2.52 13.43 -19.42
CA SER A 157 -3.59 13.80 -18.51
C SER A 157 -3.98 12.62 -17.63
N VAL A 158 -4.31 12.88 -16.37
CA VAL A 158 -4.75 11.82 -15.44
C VAL A 158 -6.02 11.17 -15.99
N THR A 159 -6.08 9.85 -15.95
CA THR A 159 -7.23 9.04 -16.35
C THR A 159 -7.85 8.27 -15.18
N ARG A 160 -7.04 7.94 -14.16
CA ARG A 160 -7.52 7.23 -12.97
C ARG A 160 -6.67 7.60 -11.75
N VAL A 161 -7.32 7.85 -10.63
CA VAL A 161 -6.70 8.05 -9.32
C VAL A 161 -7.18 6.93 -8.41
N MET A 162 -6.24 6.19 -7.83
CA MET A 162 -6.50 5.09 -6.92
C MET A 162 -5.67 5.26 -5.65
N SER A 163 -6.20 4.79 -4.52
CA SER A 163 -5.45 4.68 -3.28
C SER A 163 -5.77 3.39 -2.56
N PHE A 164 -4.82 2.93 -1.75
CA PHE A 164 -5.06 1.93 -0.74
C PHE A 164 -5.70 2.60 0.47
N PHE A 165 -6.85 2.08 0.90
CA PHE A 165 -7.61 2.54 2.06
C PHE A 165 -8.01 1.31 2.88
N HIS A 166 -7.34 1.09 4.03
CA HIS A 166 -7.64 0.02 4.98
C HIS A 166 -7.87 -1.36 4.34
N SER A 167 -6.87 -1.90 3.65
CA SER A 167 -6.91 -3.20 2.95
C SER A 167 -7.70 -3.24 1.63
N ARG A 168 -8.06 -2.09 1.06
CA ARG A 168 -8.90 -2.00 -0.14
C ARG A 168 -8.34 -0.98 -1.11
N VAL A 169 -8.60 -1.17 -2.40
CA VAL A 169 -8.36 -0.13 -3.41
C VAL A 169 -9.65 0.63 -3.64
N ILE A 170 -9.58 1.95 -3.46
CA ILE A 170 -10.65 2.87 -3.83
C ILE A 170 -10.23 3.70 -5.04
N GLN A 171 -11.20 4.15 -5.82
CA GLN A 171 -11.00 5.02 -6.99
C GLN A 171 -12.13 6.05 -7.09
N SER A 172 -11.85 7.22 -7.66
CA SER A 172 -12.81 8.32 -7.77
C SER A 172 -12.69 9.05 -9.10
N GLU A 173 -13.81 9.20 -9.81
CA GLU A 173 -13.88 10.04 -11.02
C GLU A 173 -13.72 11.53 -10.66
N VAL A 174 -14.25 11.96 -9.52
CA VAL A 174 -14.10 13.33 -9.01
C VAL A 174 -12.63 13.65 -8.74
N ALA A 175 -11.85 12.69 -8.24
CA ALA A 175 -10.41 12.87 -8.05
C ALA A 175 -9.64 13.02 -9.38
N VAL A 176 -10.14 12.45 -10.48
CA VAL A 176 -9.56 12.67 -11.82
C VAL A 176 -9.83 14.10 -12.31
N GLU A 177 -11.06 14.59 -12.13
CA GLU A 177 -11.44 15.96 -12.50
C GLU A 177 -10.69 17.00 -11.66
N GLU A 178 -10.54 16.74 -10.36
CA GLU A 178 -9.74 17.55 -9.45
C GLU A 178 -8.28 17.60 -9.90
N ALA A 179 -7.65 16.44 -10.11
CA ALA A 179 -6.26 16.38 -10.54
C ALA A 179 -6.04 17.16 -11.84
N ARG A 180 -6.94 17.03 -12.82
CA ARG A 180 -6.86 17.78 -14.10
C ARG A 180 -6.96 19.29 -13.91
N SER A 181 -7.73 19.73 -12.92
CA SER A 181 -7.88 21.15 -12.55
C SER A 181 -6.71 21.67 -11.70
N ASN A 182 -5.88 20.76 -11.17
CA ASN A 182 -4.75 21.03 -10.29
C ASN A 182 -3.42 20.59 -10.94
N ASP A 183 -3.16 21.04 -12.17
CA ASP A 183 -1.92 20.76 -12.91
C ASP A 183 -1.57 19.27 -13.07
N GLN A 184 -2.59 18.40 -13.13
CA GLN A 184 -2.49 16.93 -13.19
C GLN A 184 -2.05 16.26 -11.87
N ARG A 185 -2.09 16.99 -10.75
CA ARG A 185 -1.69 16.49 -9.43
C ARG A 185 -2.92 16.18 -8.59
N ALA A 186 -3.17 14.91 -8.34
CA ALA A 186 -4.28 14.48 -7.48
C ALA A 186 -4.07 14.92 -6.03
N VAL A 187 -5.15 15.33 -5.36
CA VAL A 187 -5.16 15.61 -3.93
C VAL A 187 -5.58 14.36 -3.15
N ILE A 188 -4.74 13.97 -2.19
CA ILE A 188 -4.94 12.80 -1.32
C ILE A 188 -5.05 13.28 0.12
N SER A 189 -6.19 13.03 0.76
CA SER A 189 -6.39 13.31 2.17
C SER A 189 -5.90 12.13 3.01
N VAL A 190 -5.17 12.37 4.08
CA VAL A 190 -4.53 11.34 4.91
C VAL A 190 -5.21 11.33 6.28
N GLU A 191 -5.80 10.19 6.63
CA GLU A 191 -6.42 9.98 7.93
C GLU A 191 -5.39 10.09 9.08
N TRP A 192 -5.79 10.74 10.16
CA TRP A 192 -4.95 10.92 11.34
C TRP A 192 -4.50 9.59 11.94
N GLY A 193 -3.18 9.43 12.12
CA GLY A 193 -2.55 8.34 12.87
C GLY A 193 -2.63 6.95 12.23
N LYS A 194 -3.62 6.69 11.38
CA LYS A 194 -3.82 5.42 10.66
C LYS A 194 -3.55 5.51 9.16
N HIS A 195 -3.38 6.74 8.66
CA HIS A 195 -2.96 7.10 7.31
C HIS A 195 -3.76 6.55 6.12
N GLY A 196 -4.98 6.08 6.35
CA GLY A 196 -5.91 5.75 5.26
C GLY A 196 -5.98 6.88 4.24
N SER A 197 -5.61 6.59 3.00
CA SER A 197 -5.49 7.58 1.92
C SER A 197 -6.84 7.76 1.22
N LEU A 198 -7.51 8.86 1.51
CA LEU A 198 -8.81 9.25 0.97
C LEU A 198 -8.65 10.07 -0.32
N LEU A 199 -9.53 9.81 -1.29
CA LEU A 199 -9.57 10.52 -2.57
C LEU A 199 -10.55 11.71 -2.50
N THR A 200 -10.41 12.71 -3.38
CA THR A 200 -11.41 13.77 -3.49
C THR A 200 -12.81 13.19 -3.77
N GLY A 201 -13.81 13.67 -3.01
CA GLY A 201 -15.19 13.19 -3.06
C GLY A 201 -15.45 11.96 -2.19
N TRP A 202 -14.51 11.57 -1.32
CA TRP A 202 -14.64 10.41 -0.43
C TRP A 202 -15.90 10.45 0.45
N GLU A 203 -16.43 11.63 0.76
CA GLU A 203 -17.61 11.81 1.61
C GLU A 203 -18.84 11.09 1.07
N ASP A 204 -18.94 10.98 -0.26
CA ASP A 204 -20.03 10.32 -0.98
C ASP A 204 -19.64 8.92 -1.49
N MET A 205 -18.43 8.44 -1.17
CA MET A 205 -17.95 7.13 -1.58
C MET A 205 -18.35 6.03 -0.59
N SER A 206 -18.45 4.82 -1.12
CA SER A 206 -18.54 3.59 -0.33
C SER A 206 -17.37 2.67 -0.66
N GLU A 207 -16.93 1.92 0.34
CA GLU A 207 -15.96 0.85 0.15
C GLU A 207 -16.58 -0.26 -0.72
N THR A 208 -15.81 -0.77 -1.68
CA THR A 208 -16.31 -1.58 -2.80
C THR A 208 -16.74 -2.99 -2.41
N LEU A 209 -16.15 -3.59 -1.37
CA LEU A 209 -16.47 -4.96 -0.95
C LEU A 209 -17.62 -5.03 0.05
N THR A 210 -17.71 -4.08 0.97
CA THR A 210 -18.67 -4.07 2.08
C THR A 210 -19.86 -3.15 1.82
N GLY A 211 -19.71 -2.17 0.93
CA GLY A 211 -20.71 -1.13 0.67
C GLY A 211 -20.83 -0.08 1.78
N VAL A 212 -20.02 -0.17 2.83
CA VAL A 212 -20.01 0.80 3.94
C VAL A 212 -19.54 2.15 3.41
N SER A 213 -20.26 3.22 3.73
CA SER A 213 -19.85 4.58 3.33
C SER A 213 -18.53 4.96 4.01
N LEU A 214 -17.65 5.65 3.30
CA LEU A 214 -16.39 6.12 3.89
C LEU A 214 -16.66 7.14 5.00
N MET A 215 -17.74 7.93 4.91
CA MET A 215 -18.20 8.80 6.00
C MET A 215 -18.53 8.03 7.29
N GLU A 216 -19.22 6.90 7.19
CA GLU A 216 -19.49 6.03 8.34
C GLU A 216 -18.20 5.42 8.88
N TRP A 217 -17.31 4.96 7.99
CA TRP A 217 -15.99 4.46 8.37
C TRP A 217 -15.18 5.48 9.16
N MET A 218 -15.12 6.73 8.69
CA MET A 218 -14.38 7.81 9.35
C MET A 218 -14.98 8.14 10.72
N LYS A 219 -16.31 8.08 10.89
CA LYS A 219 -16.95 8.26 12.21
C LYS A 219 -16.60 7.14 13.18
N LEU A 220 -16.69 5.90 12.73
CA LEU A 220 -16.32 4.73 13.55
C LEU A 220 -14.84 4.78 13.95
N THR A 221 -13.99 5.20 13.01
CA THR A 221 -12.55 5.31 13.26
C THR A 221 -12.24 6.46 14.21
N TYR A 222 -12.89 7.62 14.06
CA TYR A 222 -12.84 8.71 15.03
C TYR A 222 -13.25 8.26 16.44
N ASP A 223 -14.39 7.56 16.58
CA ASP A 223 -14.85 7.05 17.87
C ASP A 223 -13.82 6.06 18.47
N HIS A 224 -13.17 5.27 17.62
CA HIS A 224 -12.11 4.36 18.03
C HIS A 224 -10.86 5.12 18.54
N VAL A 225 -10.31 6.04 17.74
CA VAL A 225 -9.07 6.73 18.10
C VAL A 225 -9.26 7.77 19.20
N SER A 226 -10.45 8.37 19.33
CA SER A 226 -10.82 9.28 20.43
C SER A 226 -10.96 8.56 21.78
N THR A 227 -11.06 7.24 21.77
CA THR A 227 -11.05 6.38 22.97
C THR A 227 -9.71 5.67 23.18
N GLY A 228 -8.68 6.01 22.38
CA GLY A 228 -7.31 5.53 22.52
C GLY A 228 -6.90 4.47 21.49
N GLY A 229 -7.79 4.10 20.57
CA GLY A 229 -7.52 3.13 19.50
C GLY A 229 -7.29 1.72 20.02
N ARG A 230 -6.59 0.90 19.23
CA ARG A 230 -6.23 -0.48 19.61
C ARG A 230 -5.12 -0.47 20.67
N LEU A 231 -5.20 -1.37 21.65
CA LEU A 231 -4.22 -1.50 22.75
C LEU A 231 -3.83 -0.16 23.43
N PRO A 232 -4.78 0.60 23.99
CA PRO A 232 -4.51 1.94 24.54
C PRO A 232 -3.51 1.95 25.71
N THR A 233 -3.30 0.80 26.36
CA THR A 233 -2.35 0.64 27.46
C THR A 233 -1.00 0.00 27.05
N HIS A 234 -0.76 -0.16 25.74
CA HIS A 234 0.50 -0.75 25.26
C HIS A 234 1.70 0.13 25.68
N PRO A 235 2.82 -0.46 26.16
CA PRO A 235 3.95 0.31 26.67
C PRO A 235 4.56 1.31 25.68
N LEU A 236 4.50 1.05 24.37
CA LEU A 236 5.01 1.99 23.35
C LEU A 236 4.13 3.23 23.18
N LYS A 237 2.80 3.12 23.38
CA LYS A 237 1.88 4.26 23.29
C LYS A 237 2.14 5.36 24.31
N ARG A 238 2.98 5.13 25.33
CA ARG A 238 3.45 6.18 26.25
C ARG A 238 4.22 7.32 25.56
N PHE A 239 4.71 7.07 24.33
CA PHE A 239 5.42 8.05 23.51
C PHE A 239 4.53 8.65 22.41
N TRP A 240 3.28 8.20 22.29
CA TRP A 240 2.31 8.67 21.31
C TRP A 240 1.25 9.53 22.01
N PRO A 241 0.41 10.27 21.27
CA PRO A 241 -0.82 10.82 21.83
C PRO A 241 -1.65 9.72 22.49
N GLN A 242 -2.35 10.03 23.58
CA GLN A 242 -3.21 9.04 24.26
C GLN A 242 -4.47 8.70 23.45
N ARG A 243 -4.88 9.61 22.58
CA ARG A 243 -6.05 9.57 21.69
C ARG A 243 -5.99 10.78 20.75
N PHE A 244 -6.87 10.79 19.76
CA PHE A 244 -7.19 12.03 19.05
C PHE A 244 -7.93 13.00 19.99
N GLU A 245 -7.52 14.27 20.02
CA GLU A 245 -8.13 15.32 20.84
C GLU A 245 -8.86 16.34 19.95
N GLY A 246 -10.18 16.25 19.88
CA GLY A 246 -10.97 17.18 19.09
C GLY A 246 -12.38 16.68 18.83
N THR A 247 -13.10 17.39 17.97
CA THR A 247 -14.39 16.92 17.43
C THR A 247 -14.19 16.09 16.17
N PHE A 248 -15.26 15.45 15.68
CA PHE A 248 -15.23 14.74 14.41
C PHE A 248 -14.90 15.67 13.23
N GLU A 249 -15.37 16.92 13.27
CA GLU A 249 -15.07 17.94 12.26
C GLU A 249 -13.58 18.28 12.23
N GLU A 250 -12.91 18.31 13.39
CA GLU A 250 -11.47 18.50 13.48
C GLU A 250 -10.70 17.24 13.05
N TYR A 251 -11.27 16.05 13.23
CA TYR A 251 -10.69 14.79 12.77
C TYR A 251 -10.61 14.68 11.25
N ILE A 252 -11.65 15.15 10.56
CA ILE A 252 -11.69 15.19 9.09
C ILE A 252 -11.20 16.52 8.51
N ASP A 253 -10.61 17.40 9.32
CA ASP A 253 -9.96 18.60 8.82
C ASP A 253 -8.61 18.24 8.19
N PHE A 254 -8.55 18.21 6.86
CA PHE A 254 -7.32 17.95 6.10
C PHE A 254 -6.65 19.26 5.61
N SER A 255 -6.69 20.31 6.41
CA SER A 255 -6.25 21.65 6.00
C SER A 255 -4.74 21.79 5.77
N VAL A 256 -3.89 20.91 6.32
CA VAL A 256 -2.43 21.00 6.16
C VAL A 256 -2.00 20.42 4.82
N THR A 257 -1.39 21.24 3.97
CA THR A 257 -0.81 20.78 2.70
C THR A 257 0.63 20.33 2.89
N VAL A 258 0.93 19.12 2.43
CA VAL A 258 2.29 18.62 2.27
C VAL A 258 2.54 18.27 0.82
N ASP A 259 3.63 18.81 0.26
CA ASP A 259 4.04 18.53 -1.12
C ASP A 259 5.17 17.47 -1.13
N PRO A 260 4.85 16.19 -1.37
CA PRO A 260 5.83 15.11 -1.36
C PRO A 260 6.82 15.18 -2.54
N LEU A 261 6.57 16.03 -3.54
CA LEU A 261 7.54 16.29 -4.61
C LEU A 261 8.88 16.78 -4.04
N GLN A 262 8.85 17.50 -2.91
CA GLN A 262 10.06 17.95 -2.23
C GLN A 262 10.91 16.78 -1.69
N TRP A 263 10.30 15.64 -1.33
CA TRP A 263 11.02 14.44 -0.91
C TRP A 263 11.75 13.85 -2.12
N LEU A 264 11.08 13.69 -3.25
CA LEU A 264 11.70 13.18 -4.49
C LEU A 264 12.83 14.10 -4.99
N GLN A 265 12.75 15.40 -4.77
CA GLN A 265 13.81 16.33 -5.12
C GLN A 265 15.04 16.25 -4.19
N LYS A 266 14.82 16.03 -2.89
CA LYS A 266 15.90 15.96 -1.89
C LYS A 266 16.54 14.57 -1.82
N LYS A 267 15.73 13.53 -1.89
CA LYS A 267 16.09 12.11 -1.85
C LYS A 267 15.38 11.45 -3.04
N PRO A 268 16.01 11.35 -4.22
CA PRO A 268 15.37 10.91 -5.46
C PRO A 268 15.11 9.41 -5.48
N LEU A 269 14.18 8.97 -4.65
CA LEU A 269 13.67 7.60 -4.58
C LEU A 269 12.64 7.41 -5.69
N MET A 270 13.13 7.40 -6.92
CA MET A 270 12.35 7.22 -8.14
C MET A 270 12.90 6.02 -8.91
N PHE A 271 12.03 5.12 -9.32
CA PHE A 271 12.41 3.89 -10.00
C PHE A 271 11.44 3.55 -11.14
N LYS A 272 11.86 2.68 -12.06
CA LYS A 272 11.00 2.09 -13.08
C LYS A 272 11.14 0.56 -13.03
N SER A 273 10.08 -0.12 -12.61
CA SER A 273 10.10 -1.56 -12.37
C SER A 273 8.68 -2.12 -12.32
N ARG A 274 8.52 -3.39 -12.65
CA ARG A 274 7.27 -4.13 -12.40
C ARG A 274 7.20 -4.61 -10.93
N TRP A 275 8.30 -4.63 -10.21
CA TRP A 275 8.45 -5.30 -8.92
C TRP A 275 8.62 -4.28 -7.78
N ALA A 276 7.53 -3.60 -7.42
CA ALA A 276 7.56 -2.49 -6.47
C ALA A 276 8.16 -2.91 -5.12
N ASN A 277 7.64 -3.98 -4.50
CA ASN A 277 8.13 -4.49 -3.22
C ASN A 277 9.61 -4.88 -3.26
N ALA A 278 10.05 -5.50 -4.37
CA ALA A 278 11.44 -5.88 -4.54
C ALA A 278 12.37 -4.66 -4.57
N VAL A 279 11.97 -3.60 -5.27
CA VAL A 279 12.71 -2.32 -5.35
C VAL A 279 12.73 -1.62 -3.99
N LEU A 280 11.57 -1.52 -3.33
CA LEU A 280 11.44 -0.90 -2.01
C LEU A 280 12.37 -1.57 -0.99
N HIS A 281 12.35 -2.90 -0.94
CA HIS A 281 13.17 -3.68 -0.02
C HIS A 281 14.67 -3.63 -0.36
N SER A 282 15.04 -3.67 -1.65
CA SER A 282 16.45 -3.92 -2.05
C SER A 282 17.26 -2.66 -2.38
N TYR A 283 16.60 -1.57 -2.78
CA TYR A 283 17.26 -0.37 -3.31
C TYR A 283 16.84 0.94 -2.64
N CYS A 284 15.76 0.93 -1.84
CA CYS A 284 15.12 2.15 -1.40
C CYS A 284 15.22 2.37 0.12
N LEU A 285 14.66 1.44 0.90
CA LEU A 285 14.48 1.62 2.33
C LEU A 285 15.61 0.99 3.12
N LEU A 286 15.97 1.62 4.23
CA LEU A 286 16.96 1.10 5.20
C LEU A 286 16.29 0.43 6.41
N TYR A 287 14.97 0.28 6.37
CA TYR A 287 14.13 -0.27 7.42
C TYR A 287 13.06 -1.18 6.81
N ASN A 288 12.44 -2.02 7.65
CA ASN A 288 11.37 -2.93 7.23
C ASN A 288 10.05 -2.18 6.94
N PHE A 289 9.15 -2.73 6.14
CA PHE A 289 7.82 -2.18 5.89
C PHE A 289 6.80 -3.30 5.70
N HIS A 290 5.49 -3.03 5.77
CA HIS A 290 4.47 -4.00 5.37
C HIS A 290 4.41 -4.13 3.85
N PRO A 291 4.67 -5.30 3.24
CA PRO A 291 4.47 -5.45 1.81
C PRO A 291 2.96 -5.41 1.47
N LYS A 292 2.57 -4.49 0.60
CA LYS A 292 1.22 -4.43 0.01
C LYS A 292 1.24 -5.02 -1.40
N MET A 293 0.08 -5.20 -2.04
CA MET A 293 0.08 -5.73 -3.41
C MET A 293 0.64 -4.67 -4.36
N GLU A 294 1.65 -5.04 -5.15
CA GLU A 294 2.48 -4.10 -5.92
C GLU A 294 1.71 -3.14 -6.86
N TRP A 295 0.59 -3.59 -7.43
CA TRP A 295 -0.22 -2.86 -8.42
C TRP A 295 -1.71 -3.06 -8.18
N PRO A 296 -2.56 -2.07 -8.52
CA PRO A 296 -3.97 -2.06 -8.13
C PRO A 296 -4.78 -3.22 -8.73
N GLU A 297 -4.35 -3.80 -9.85
CA GLU A 297 -5.00 -4.97 -10.49
C GLU A 297 -4.92 -6.28 -9.68
N ARG A 298 -4.10 -6.30 -8.62
CA ARG A 298 -3.95 -7.47 -7.73
C ARG A 298 -4.94 -7.48 -6.56
N PHE A 299 -5.70 -6.39 -6.35
CA PHE A 299 -6.72 -6.26 -5.31
C PHE A 299 -8.11 -6.61 -5.85
#